data_AF-A0AAP2XNM6-F1
#
_entry.id   AF-A0AAP2XNM6-F1
#
_cell.length_a   1.000
_cell.length_b   1.000
_cell.length_c   1.000
_cell.angle_alpha   90.00
_cell.angle_beta   90.00
_cell.angle_gamma   90.00
#
_symmetry.space_group_name_H-M   'P 1'
#
loop_
_entity.id
_entity.type
_entity.pdbx_description
1 polymer ?
#
loop_
_entity_poly.entity_id
_entity_poly.type
_entity_poly.pdbx_seq_one_letter_code
_entity_poly.pdbx_strand_id
1 'polypeptide(L)'
;MKEMYSIVQREVNPLTAKIKVRVCESGTKEELTRGINYCRIRSLFNQELTYYLIRQENSKEALKKLKKKKIEKDDFYIKIE
;
A
#
# COMPACT_ATOMS: atom_id res chain seq x y z
N MET A 1 -25.06 4.55 -8.73
CA MET A 1 -24.06 3.47 -8.55
C MET A 1 -23.22 3.82 -7.34
N LYS A 2 -23.03 2.91 -6.38
CA LYS A 2 -22.10 3.14 -5.26
C LYS A 2 -20.67 3.05 -5.77
N GLU A 3 -19.82 4.00 -5.39
CA GLU A 3 -18.41 4.00 -5.76
C GLU A 3 -17.71 2.80 -5.10
N MET A 4 -16.94 2.06 -5.89
CA MET A 4 -16.19 0.89 -5.43
C MET A 4 -14.71 1.21 -5.29
N TYR A 5 -14.13 0.69 -4.21
CA TYR A 5 -12.75 0.92 -3.82
C TYR A 5 -12.04 -0.43 -3.64
N SER A 6 -10.72 -0.38 -3.67
CA SER A 6 -9.83 -1.51 -3.39
C SER A 6 -8.73 -1.09 -2.43
N ILE A 7 -8.43 -1.97 -1.47
CA ILE A 7 -7.25 -1.88 -0.64
C ILE A 7 -6.12 -2.59 -1.36
N VAL A 8 -5.03 -1.87 -1.59
CA VAL A 8 -3.84 -2.40 -2.24
C VAL A 8 -2.67 -2.35 -1.28
N GLN A 9 -2.05 -3.50 -1.06
CA GLN A 9 -0.81 -3.61 -0.33
C GLN A 9 0.37 -3.47 -1.29
N ARG A 10 1.30 -2.59 -0.94
CA ARG A 10 2.63 -2.48 -1.52
C ARG A 10 3.66 -2.91 -0.49
N GLU A 11 4.54 -3.81 -0.90
CA GLU A 11 5.61 -4.36 -0.09
C GLU A 11 6.93 -4.17 -0.83
N VAL A 12 7.94 -3.67 -0.13
CA VAL A 12 9.29 -3.52 -0.68
C VAL A 12 10.27 -4.36 0.11
N ASN A 13 11.01 -5.19 -0.61
CA ASN A 13 12.08 -5.98 -0.04
C ASN A 13 13.36 -5.11 0.06
N PRO A 14 13.89 -4.84 1.26
CA PRO A 14 15.03 -3.93 1.43
C PRO A 14 16.34 -4.50 0.87
N LEU A 15 16.49 -5.83 0.83
CA LEU A 15 17.71 -6.49 0.35
C LEU A 15 17.81 -6.52 -1.18
N THR A 16 16.67 -6.61 -1.86
CA THR A 16 16.60 -6.80 -3.32
C THR A 16 15.96 -5.63 -4.06
N ALA A 17 15.45 -4.64 -3.34
CA ALA A 17 14.63 -3.53 -3.84
C ALA A 17 13.39 -3.97 -4.65
N LYS A 18 13.00 -5.26 -4.58
CA LYS A 18 11.84 -5.78 -5.32
C LYS A 18 10.55 -5.25 -4.71
N ILE A 19 9.69 -4.70 -5.56
CA ILE A 19 8.37 -4.19 -5.19
C ILE A 19 7.31 -5.22 -5.55
N LYS A 20 6.52 -5.64 -4.56
CA LYS A 20 5.31 -6.45 -4.75
C LYS A 20 4.08 -5.59 -4.47
N VAL A 21 3.07 -5.69 -5.33
CA VAL A 21 1.80 -4.97 -5.18
C VAL A 21 0.67 -5.98 -5.35
N ARG A 22 -0.24 -6.07 -4.37
CA ARG A 22 -1.38 -6.98 -4.38
C ARG A 22 -2.67 -6.27 -3.94
N VAL A 23 -3.79 -6.62 -4.54
CA VAL A 23 -5.12 -6.22 -4.07
C VAL A 23 -5.48 -7.15 -2.90
N CYS A 24 -5.85 -6.57 -1.75
CA CYS A 24 -6.22 -7.31 -0.55
C CYS A 24 -7.73 -7.48 -0.44
N GLU A 25 -8.46 -6.38 -0.60
CA GLU A 25 -9.91 -6.33 -0.39
C GLU A 25 -10.53 -5.31 -1.32
N SER A 26 -11.81 -5.44 -1.64
CA SER A 26 -12.58 -4.49 -2.44
C SER A 26 -14.01 -4.38 -1.93
N GLY A 27 -14.58 -3.20 -2.01
CA GLY A 27 -15.91 -2.91 -1.49
C GLY A 27 -16.23 -1.44 -1.59
N THR A 28 -17.39 -1.06 -1.06
CA THR A 28 -17.74 0.34 -0.83
C THR A 28 -16.81 0.97 0.20
N LYS A 29 -16.76 2.31 0.21
CA LYS A 29 -15.96 3.02 1.22
C LYS A 29 -16.37 2.61 2.63
N GLU A 30 -17.66 2.51 2.91
CA GLU A 30 -18.18 2.16 4.24
C GLU A 30 -17.75 0.74 4.69
N GLU A 31 -17.82 -0.24 3.79
CA GLU A 31 -17.39 -1.63 4.07
C GLU A 31 -15.90 -1.70 4.42
N LEU A 32 -15.06 -1.05 3.61
CA LEU A 32 -13.62 -1.02 3.84
C LEU A 32 -13.25 -0.19 5.08
N THR A 33 -14.04 0.84 5.41
CA THR A 33 -13.81 1.71 6.57
C THR A 33 -14.10 0.97 7.88
N ARG A 34 -15.07 0.05 7.91
CA ARG A 34 -15.33 -0.80 9.08
C ARG A 34 -14.19 -1.79 9.36
N GLY A 35 -13.42 -2.16 8.33
CA GLY A 35 -12.21 -2.99 8.43
C GLY A 35 -10.90 -2.23 8.69
N ILE A 36 -10.92 -0.91 8.91
CA ILE A 36 -9.72 -0.02 8.91
C ILE A 36 -8.64 -0.41 9.92
N ASN A 37 -8.93 -1.23 10.93
CA ASN A 37 -7.89 -1.78 11.81
C ASN A 37 -6.87 -2.66 11.06
N TYR A 38 -7.17 -3.11 9.84
CA TYR A 38 -6.27 -3.93 9.02
C TYR A 38 -5.11 -3.13 8.37
N CYS A 39 -5.28 -1.83 8.13
CA CYS A 39 -4.37 -1.03 7.29
C CYS A 39 -3.22 -0.30 8.04
N ARG A 40 -3.14 -0.43 9.37
CA ARG A 40 -2.08 0.21 10.20
C ARG A 40 -0.95 -0.74 10.61
N ILE A 41 -0.82 -1.90 9.96
CA ILE A 41 0.21 -2.88 10.31
C ILE A 41 1.55 -2.46 9.69
N ARG A 42 2.46 -1.94 10.51
CA ARG A 42 3.90 -1.90 10.18
C ARG A 42 4.46 -3.29 10.50
N SER A 43 4.91 -4.03 9.48
CA SER A 43 5.54 -5.33 9.70
C SER A 43 6.94 -5.12 10.28
N LEU A 44 7.25 -5.83 11.37
CA LEU A 44 8.61 -5.87 11.94
C LEU A 44 9.63 -6.45 10.94
N PHE A 45 9.18 -7.24 9.96
CA PHE A 45 10.03 -8.01 9.04
C PHE A 45 10.04 -7.48 7.59
N ASN A 46 9.02 -6.73 7.17
CA ASN A 46 8.98 -6.08 5.86
C ASN A 46 9.15 -4.58 6.05
N GLN A 47 10.38 -4.10 5.88
CA GLN A 47 10.79 -2.72 6.20
C GLN A 47 10.02 -1.62 5.44
N GLU A 48 9.18 -1.96 4.45
CA GLU A 48 8.14 -1.03 3.96
C GLU A 48 6.88 -1.78 3.52
N LEU A 49 5.87 -1.81 4.40
CA LEU A 49 4.53 -2.29 4.10
C LEU A 49 3.58 -1.09 4.09
N THR A 50 2.94 -0.81 2.96
CA THR A 50 2.02 0.32 2.82
C THR A 50 0.72 -0.13 2.18
N TYR A 51 -0.40 0.31 2.76
CA TYR A 51 -1.74 0.09 2.22
C TYR A 51 -2.25 1.37 1.55
N TYR A 52 -2.83 1.22 0.37
CA TYR A 52 -3.41 2.29 -0.42
C TYR A 52 -4.89 1.98 -0.66
N LEU A 53 -5.75 2.98 -0.44
CA LEU A 53 -7.14 2.92 -0.88
C LEU A 53 -7.23 3.53 -2.27
N ILE A 54 -7.70 2.76 -3.25
CA ILE A 54 -7.81 3.20 -4.65
C ILE A 54 -9.22 2.99 -5.15
N ARG A 55 -9.68 3.82 -6.09
CA ARG A 55 -10.95 3.59 -6.78
C ARG A 55 -10.80 2.45 -7.79
N GLN A 56 -11.80 1.57 -7.89
CA GLN A 56 -11.75 0.43 -8.81
C GLN A 56 -11.65 0.85 -10.28
N GLU A 57 -12.33 1.94 -10.65
CA GLU A 57 -12.28 2.53 -12.00
C GLU A 57 -10.84 2.84 -12.47
N ASN A 58 -9.95 3.21 -11.54
CA ASN A 58 -8.57 3.59 -11.81
C ASN A 58 -7.56 2.51 -11.39
N SER A 59 -8.03 1.30 -11.08
CA SER A 59 -7.22 0.25 -10.45
C SER A 59 -5.98 -0.13 -11.26
N LYS A 60 -6.13 -0.34 -12.57
CA LYS A 60 -5.01 -0.70 -13.47
C LYS A 60 -3.91 0.36 -13.49
N GLU A 61 -4.28 1.64 -13.53
CA GLU A 61 -3.32 2.74 -13.56
C GLU A 61 -2.64 2.92 -12.20
N ALA A 62 -3.43 2.88 -11.11
CA ALA A 62 -2.92 2.99 -9.75
C ALA A 62 -1.89 1.89 -9.44
N LEU A 63 -2.17 0.63 -9.81
CA LEU A 63 -1.22 -0.48 -9.63
C LEU A 63 0.09 -0.26 -10.39
N LYS A 64 0.02 0.28 -11.62
CA LYS A 64 1.23 0.62 -12.40
C LYS A 64 2.05 1.72 -11.73
N LYS A 65 1.40 2.78 -11.21
CA LYS A 65 2.08 3.87 -10.48
C LYS A 65 2.74 3.36 -9.21
N LEU A 66 2.04 2.53 -8.43
CA LEU A 66 2.57 1.97 -7.18
C LEU A 66 3.80 1.07 -7.38
N LYS A 67 3.84 0.31 -8.49
CA LYS A 67 5.02 -0.49 -8.87
C LYS A 67 6.23 0.35 -9.28
N LYS A 68 6.02 1.56 -9.78
CA LYS A 68 7.08 2.47 -10.27
C LYS A 68 7.51 3.53 -9.25
N LYS A 69 6.76 3.72 -8.16
CA LYS A 69 7.07 4.69 -7.11
C LYS A 69 8.43 4.36 -6.49
N LYS A 70 9.40 5.26 -6.68
CA LYS A 70 10.73 5.20 -6.05
C LYS A 70 10.60 5.47 -4.55
N ILE A 71 11.52 4.88 -3.80
CA ILE A 71 11.67 5.09 -2.37
C ILE A 71 12.97 5.83 -2.19
N GLU A 72 12.91 7.03 -1.62
CA GLU A 72 14.09 7.82 -1.30
C GLU A 72 14.69 7.30 0.00
N LYS A 73 16.02 7.20 0.04
CA LYS A 73 16.75 6.53 1.13
C LYS A 73 16.68 7.30 2.46
N ASP A 74 16.40 8.61 2.39
CA ASP A 74 16.49 9.53 3.52
C ASP A 74 15.31 9.45 4.50
N ASP A 75 14.18 8.88 4.10
CA ASP A 75 13.00 8.70 4.99
C ASP A 75 13.21 7.62 6.07
N PHE A 76 14.31 6.86 6.03
CA PHE A 76 14.48 5.63 6.83
C PHE A 76 15.50 5.72 7.97
N TYR A 77 16.32 6.77 8.03
CA TYR A 77 17.38 6.89 9.03
C TYR A 77 17.32 8.24 9.71
N ILE A 78 16.64 8.32 10.86
CA ILE A 78 16.99 9.33 11.86
C ILE A 78 18.33 8.87 12.44
N LYS A 79 19.40 9.60 12.15
CA LYS A 79 20.64 9.49 12.92
C LYS A 79 20.28 9.84 14.37
N ILE A 80 20.31 8.84 15.25
CA ILE A 80 20.28 9.11 16.69
C ILE A 80 21.71 9.55 17.03
N GLU A 81 21.88 10.85 17.30
CA GLU A 81 23.08 11.41 17.93
C GLU A 81 23.05 11.18 19.44
#